data_AF-A0A848TVS4-F1
#
_entry.id   AF-A0A848TVS4-F1
#
_cell.length_a   1.000
_cell.length_b   1.000
_cell.length_c   1.000
_cell.angle_alpha   90.00
_cell.angle_beta   90.00
_cell.angle_gamma   90.00
#
_symmetry.space_group_name_H-M   'P 1'
#
loop_
_entity.id
_entity.type
_entity.pdbx_description
1 polymer ?
#
loop_
_entity_poly.entity_id
_entity_poly.type
_entity_poly.pdbx_seq_one_letter_code
_entity_poly.pdbx_strand_id
1 'polypeptide(L)' 'MKNISPWWIRIPVIFFIILGLMEYFIDSGEKPAILEYPITQFFMLMVLLILIAIELILKSIENVMF' A
#
# COMPACT_ATOMS: atom_id res chain seq x y z
N MET A 1 10.69 -17.58 -15.84
CA MET A 1 10.07 -16.24 -15.99
C MET A 1 10.67 -15.33 -14.93
N LYS A 2 11.23 -14.20 -15.33
CA LYS A 2 12.17 -13.42 -14.51
C LYS A 2 11.43 -12.81 -13.32
N ASN A 3 11.80 -13.25 -12.11
CA ASN A 3 11.33 -12.79 -10.81
C ASN A 3 11.09 -11.26 -10.80
N ILE A 4 9.86 -10.86 -11.09
CA ILE A 4 9.35 -9.55 -10.71
C ILE A 4 9.49 -9.52 -9.20
N SER A 5 10.18 -8.51 -8.68
CA SER A 5 10.59 -8.37 -7.27
C SER A 5 9.60 -9.02 -6.30
N PRO A 6 10.07 -9.77 -5.29
CA PRO A 6 9.18 -10.56 -4.43
C PRO A 6 8.01 -9.72 -3.92
N TRP A 7 6.79 -10.23 -4.09
CA TRP A 7 5.55 -9.52 -3.74
C TRP A 7 5.52 -9.02 -2.30
N TRP A 8 6.11 -9.82 -1.40
CA TRP A 8 6.28 -9.51 0.02
C TRP A 8 7.25 -8.34 0.30
N ILE A 9 8.01 -7.88 -0.69
CA ILE A 9 8.81 -6.65 -0.62
C ILE A 9 8.05 -5.49 -1.27
N ARG A 10 7.51 -5.70 -2.48
CA ARG A 10 6.84 -4.63 -3.24
C ARG A 10 5.66 -4.03 -2.49
N ILE A 11 4.78 -4.86 -1.92
CA ILE A 11 3.58 -4.37 -1.22
C ILE A 11 3.98 -3.50 0.00
N PRO A 12 4.83 -3.97 0.93
CA PRO A 12 5.26 -3.12 2.04
C PRO A 12 5.98 -1.84 1.60
N VAL A 13 6.87 -1.92 0.60
CA VAL A 13 7.60 -0.73 0.12
C VAL A 13 6.63 0.33 -0.41
N ILE A 14 5.69 -0.06 -1.28
CA ILE A 14 4.70 0.88 -1.82
C ILE A 14 3.80 1.41 -0.70
N PHE A 15 3.37 0.55 0.23
CA PHE A 15 2.55 0.95 1.37
C PHE A 15 3.24 2.01 2.25
N PHE A 16 4.51 1.81 2.60
CA PHE A 16 5.26 2.77 3.41
C PHE A 16 5.59 4.06 2.66
N ILE A 17 5.78 4.00 1.33
CA ILE A 17 5.89 5.21 0.51
C ILE A 17 4.58 6.01 0.58
N ILE A 18 3.43 5.37 0.42
CA ILE A 18 2.13 6.03 0.52
C ILE A 18 1.91 6.59 1.92
N LEU A 19 2.31 5.86 2.97
CA LEU A 19 2.27 6.34 4.35
C LEU A 19 3.08 7.62 4.51
N GLY A 20 4.34 7.61 4.05
CA GLY A 20 5.21 8.79 4.14
C GLY A 20 4.69 9.98 3.32
N LEU A 21 4.13 9.74 2.14
CA LEU A 21 3.48 10.78 1.34
C LEU A 21 2.24 11.33 2.04
N MET A 22 1.41 10.47 2.61
CA MET A 22 0.21 10.87 3.34
C MET A 22 0.58 11.73 4.56
N GLU A 23 1.58 11.33 5.35
CA GLU A 23 2.11 12.13 6.46
C GLU A 23 2.71 13.46 5.99
N TYR A 24 3.37 13.49 4.82
CA TYR A 24 3.94 14.71 4.23
C TYR A 24 2.87 15.69 3.72
N PHE A 25 1.76 15.18 3.16
CA PHE A 25 0.71 16.01 2.55
C PHE A 25 -0.39 16.42 3.53
N ILE A 26 -0.60 15.66 4.60
CA ILE A 26 -1.61 15.97 5.62
C ILE A 26 -0.96 16.79 6.73
N ASP A 27 -1.26 18.09 6.73
CA ASP A 27 -0.86 18.96 7.82
C ASP A 27 -1.60 18.56 9.11
N SER A 28 -0.84 18.08 10.07
CA SER A 28 -1.30 17.61 11.38
C SER A 28 -0.57 18.33 12.53
N GLY A 29 0.11 19.44 12.21
CA GLY A 29 0.88 20.23 13.18
C GLY A 29 2.07 19.45 13.74
N GLU A 30 2.09 19.24 15.06
CA GLU A 30 3.20 18.58 15.77
C GLU A 30 3.03 17.06 15.92
N LYS A 31 1.89 16.50 15.49
CA LYS A 31 1.59 15.08 15.66
C LYS A 31 1.54 14.38 14.30
N PRO A 32 1.80 13.07 14.24
CA PRO A 32 1.57 12.28 13.04
C PRO A 32 0.10 12.34 12.60
N ALA A 33 -0.14 12.45 11.31
CA ALA A 33 -1.48 12.51 10.71
C ALA A 33 -2.30 11.25 11.01
N ILE A 34 -1.66 10.09 11.12
CA ILE A 34 -2.27 8.81 11.55
C ILE A 34 -2.93 8.87 12.91
N LEU A 35 -2.39 9.67 13.83
CA LEU A 35 -2.88 9.78 15.19
C LEU A 35 -3.90 10.91 15.34
N GLU A 36 -3.68 12.04 14.66
CA GLU A 36 -4.57 13.19 14.75
C GLU A 36 -5.89 12.95 13.99
N TYR A 37 -5.84 12.26 12.86
CA TYR A 37 -7.00 12.05 11.99
C TYR A 37 -7.32 10.57 11.82
N PRO A 38 -8.27 9.98 12.58
CA PRO A 38 -8.62 8.56 12.47
C PRO A 38 -9.01 8.09 11.05
N ILE A 39 -9.51 9.01 10.21
CA ILE A 39 -9.85 8.71 8.81
C ILE A 39 -8.63 8.29 7.99
N THR A 40 -7.42 8.73 8.34
CA THR A 40 -6.19 8.34 7.64
C THR A 40 -5.86 6.87 7.86
N GLN A 41 -6.22 6.30 9.02
CA GLN A 41 -6.09 4.86 9.29
C GLN A 41 -6.99 4.04 8.36
N PHE A 42 -8.24 4.50 8.15
CA PHE A 42 -9.15 3.88 7.20
C PHE A 42 -8.64 3.99 5.76
N PHE A 43 -8.12 5.16 5.37
CA PHE A 43 -7.47 5.35 4.08
C PHE A 43 -6.30 4.38 3.87
N MET A 44 -5.40 4.26 4.85
CA MET A 44 -4.27 3.34 4.78
C MET A 44 -4.73 1.88 4.71
N LEU A 45 -5.76 1.49 5.45
CA LEU A 45 -6.35 0.15 5.36
C LEU A 45 -6.89 -0.11 3.93
N MET A 46 -7.60 0.85 3.35
CA MET A 46 -8.13 0.74 1.99
C MET A 46 -7.00 0.61 0.95
N VAL A 47 -5.94 1.41 1.08
CA VAL A 47 -4.74 1.31 0.22
C VAL A 47 -4.13 -0.09 0.31
N LEU A 48 -3.98 -0.63 1.53
CA LEU A 48 -3.44 -1.99 1.72
C LEU A 48 -4.31 -3.04 1.03
N LEU A 49 -5.63 -2.97 1.17
CA LEU A 49 -6.57 -3.88 0.52
C LEU A 49 -6.47 -3.81 -1.01
N ILE A 50 -6.33 -2.61 -1.58
CA ILE A 50 -6.16 -2.43 -3.03
C ILE A 50 -4.82 -3.04 -3.51
N LEU A 51 -3.72 -2.83 -2.78
CA LEU A 51 -2.42 -3.41 -3.14
C LEU A 51 -2.47 -4.95 -3.14
N ILE A 52 -3.12 -5.54 -2.13
CA ILE A 52 -3.32 -7.00 -2.05
C ILE A 52 -4.21 -7.47 -3.20
N ALA A 53 -5.32 -6.77 -3.48
CA ALA A 53 -6.24 -7.15 -4.55
C ALA A 53 -5.54 -7.16 -5.92
N ILE A 54 -4.73 -6.14 -6.21
CA ILE A 54 -3.93 -6.08 -7.44
C ILE A 54 -2.98 -7.27 -7.53
N GLU A 55 -2.26 -7.59 -6.45
CA GLU A 55 -1.34 -8.72 -6.43
C GLU A 55 -2.06 -10.06 -6.67
N LEU A 56 -3.25 -10.25 -6.09
CA LEU A 56 -4.05 -11.44 -6.33
C LEU A 56 -4.51 -11.55 -7.79
N ILE A 57 -4.93 -10.44 -8.39
CA ILE A 57 -5.31 -10.39 -9.81
C ILE A 57 -4.11 -10.74 -10.70
N LEU A 58 -2.94 -10.16 -10.44
CA LEU A 58 -1.72 -10.45 -11.20
C LEU A 58 -1.34 -11.93 -11.12
N LYS A 59 -1.37 -12.53 -9.92
CA LYS A 59 -1.11 -13.96 -9.75
C LYS A 59 -2.14 -14.84 -10.47
N SER A 60 -3.40 -14.44 -10.44
CA SER A 60 -4.48 -15.16 -11.13
C SER A 60 -4.28 -15.11 -12.65
N ILE A 61 -3.87 -13.96 -13.19
CA ILE A 61 -3.54 -13.78 -14.60
C ILE A 61 -2.32 -14.62 -14.99
N GLU A 62 -1.25 -14.59 -14.20
CA GLU A 62 -0.06 -15.42 -14.43
C GLU A 62 -0.41 -16.92 -14.44
N ASN A 63 -1.23 -17.39 -13.51
CA ASN A 63 -1.65 -18.80 -13.42
C ASN A 63 -2.55 -19.24 -14.58
N VAL A 64 -3.22 -18.32 -15.28
CA VAL A 64 -4.03 -18.65 -16.46
C VAL A 64 -3.21 -18.60 -17.74
N MET A 65 -2.21 -17.70 -17.81
CA MET A 65 -1.38 -17.53 -19.01
C MET A 65 -0.24 -18.54 -19.13
N PHE A 66 0.20 -19.15 -18.02
CA PHE A 66 1.33 -20.07 -17.95
C PHE A 66 0.95 -21.35 -17.20
#